data_AF-S7U1L1-F1
#
_entry.id   AF-S7U1L1-F1
#
_cell.length_a   1.000
_cell.length_b   1.000
_cell.length_c   1.000
_cell.angle_alpha   90.00
_cell.angle_beta   90.00
_cell.angle_gamma   90.00
#
_symmetry.space_group_name_H-M   'P 1'
#
loop_
_entity.id
_entity.type
_entity.pdbx_description
1 polymer ?
#
loop_
_entity_poly.entity_id
_entity_poly.type
_entity_poly.pdbx_seq_one_letter_code
_entity_poly.pdbx_strand_id
1 'polypeptide(L)' 'MATKIFVRERRKIEKGEKKPRFRVVGVSGSDVKVYVSHIRKTELDQISRETGADIIYLQGGQGQKTGEGRQD' A
#
# COMPACT_ATOMS: atom_id res chain seq x y z
N MET A 1 2.48 -22.24 5.56
CA MET A 1 1.94 -20.95 6.05
C MET A 1 0.58 -20.72 5.39
N ALA A 2 -0.38 -20.14 6.11
CA ALA A 2 -1.68 -19.81 5.55
C ALA A 2 -1.58 -18.54 4.69
N THR A 3 -2.32 -18.49 3.58
CA THR A 3 -2.37 -17.33 2.70
C THR A 3 -3.06 -16.15 3.42
N LYS A 4 -2.46 -14.96 3.35
CA LYS A 4 -2.99 -13.71 3.95
C LYS A 4 -3.32 -12.70 2.86
N ILE A 5 -4.44 -11.99 3.02
CA ILE A 5 -4.86 -10.90 2.14
C ILE A 5 -4.84 -9.60 2.95
N PHE A 6 -4.07 -8.62 2.49
CA PHE A 6 -3.97 -7.31 3.13
C PHE A 6 -4.91 -6.33 2.45
N VAL A 7 -5.77 -5.69 3.23
CA VAL A 7 -6.77 -4.73 2.73
C VAL A 7 -6.72 -3.45 3.55
N ARG A 8 -7.10 -2.33 2.94
CA ARG A 8 -7.35 -1.07 3.65
C ARG A 8 -8.74 -0.55 3.34
N GLU A 9 -9.36 0.08 4.33
CA GLU A 9 -10.64 0.74 4.15
C GLU A 9 -10.49 2.06 3.38
N ARG A 10 -11.40 2.28 2.43
CA ARG A 10 -11.43 3.55 1.70
C ARG A 10 -12.10 4.61 2.57
N ARG A 11 -11.48 5.80 2.65
CA ARG A 11 -11.92 6.90 3.52
C ARG A 11 -13.16 7.65 3.01
N LYS A 12 -13.39 7.68 1.69
CA LYS A 12 -14.49 8.40 1.05
C LYS A 12 -15.57 7.42 0.60
N ILE A 13 -16.25 6.80 1.56
CA ILE A 13 -17.40 5.96 1.29
C ILE A 13 -18.51 6.41 2.21
N GLU A 14 -19.59 6.89 1.60
CA GLU A 14 -20.78 7.33 2.33
C GLU A 14 -21.74 6.16 2.57
N LYS A 15 -22.61 6.31 3.59
CA LYS A 15 -23.60 5.29 3.94
C LYS A 15 -24.62 5.17 2.82
N GLY A 16 -24.59 4.06 2.07
CA GLY A 16 -25.48 3.79 0.94
C GLY A 16 -24.79 3.77 -0.43
N GLU A 17 -23.50 4.11 -0.51
CA GLU A 17 -22.73 3.95 -1.74
C GLU A 17 -22.49 2.47 -2.06
N LYS A 18 -22.85 2.04 -3.28
CA LYS A 18 -22.57 0.68 -3.81
C LYS A 18 -21.10 0.48 -4.20
N LYS A 19 -20.18 1.29 -3.67
CA LYS A 19 -18.74 1.21 -3.98
C LYS A 19 -18.05 0.19 -3.07
N PRO A 20 -17.05 -0.56 -3.57
CA PRO A 20 -16.28 -1.49 -2.76
C PRO A 20 -15.60 -0.79 -1.57
N ARG A 21 -15.88 -1.29 -0.35
CA ARG A 21 -15.41 -0.69 0.90
C ARG A 21 -13.91 -0.81 1.14
N PHE A 22 -13.36 -1.92 0.69
CA PHE A 22 -11.96 -2.27 0.89
C PHE A 22 -11.18 -2.19 -0.42
N ARG A 23 -9.93 -1.76 -0.31
CA ARG A 23 -8.94 -1.88 -1.38
C ARG A 23 -7.92 -2.93 -0.99
N VAL A 24 -7.71 -3.92 -1.86
CA VAL A 24 -6.63 -4.90 -1.70
C VAL A 24 -5.29 -4.20 -1.88
N VAL A 25 -4.41 -4.38 -0.89
CA VAL A 25 -3.05 -3.83 -0.83
C VAL A 25 -2.06 -4.87 -1.33
N GLY A 26 -2.21 -6.11 -0.90
CA GLY A 26 -1.35 -7.22 -1.33
C GLY A 26 -1.83 -8.58 -0.82
N VAL A 27 -1.17 -9.64 -1.28
CA VAL A 27 -1.41 -11.03 -0.87
C VAL A 27 -0.08 -11.67 -0.51
N SER A 28 -0.04 -12.43 0.59
CA SER A 28 1.10 -13.25 0.99
C SER A 28 0.71 -14.73 0.95
N GLY A 29 1.40 -15.49 0.10
CA GLY A 29 1.31 -16.95 0.01
C GLY A 29 2.70 -17.55 0.05
N SER A 30 3.16 -18.08 -1.09
CA SER A 30 4.58 -18.39 -1.33
C SER A 30 5.45 -17.12 -1.40
N ASP A 31 4.87 -16.04 -1.91
CA ASP A 31 5.48 -14.75 -2.18
C ASP A 31 4.55 -13.62 -1.72
N VAL A 32 5.09 -12.41 -1.56
CA VAL A 32 4.32 -11.21 -1.23
C VAL A 32 4.11 -10.40 -2.51
N LYS A 33 2.86 -10.33 -2.99
CA LYS A 33 2.46 -9.51 -4.14
C LYS A 33 1.76 -8.25 -3.67
N VAL A 34 2.25 -7.08 -4.07
CA VAL A 34 1.66 -5.77 -3.74
C VAL A 34 0.98 -5.18 -4.98
N TYR A 35 -0.28 -4.75 -4.86
CA TYR A 35 -1.11 -4.27 -5.98
C TYR A 35 -1.32 -2.75 -5.99
N VAL A 36 -0.64 -2.01 -5.11
CA VAL A 36 -0.80 -0.56 -4.96
C VAL A 36 0.51 0.17 -5.26
N SER A 37 0.42 1.29 -5.97
CA SER A 37 1.58 2.15 -6.27
C SER A 37 2.04 2.96 -5.05
N HIS A 38 1.10 3.31 -4.16
CA HIS A 38 1.38 4.10 -2.95
C HIS A 38 0.82 3.38 -1.72
N ILE A 39 1.74 2.79 -0.96
CA ILE A 39 1.48 2.10 0.30
C ILE A 39 1.89 2.99 1.46
N ARG A 40 1.13 2.96 2.56
CA ARG A 40 1.51 3.70 3.77
C ARG A 40 2.62 2.94 4.49
N LYS A 41 3.53 3.66 5.16
CA LYS A 41 4.57 3.04 5.99
C LYS A 41 3.97 2.10 7.05
N THR A 42 2.90 2.49 7.72
CA THR A 42 2.21 1.65 8.71
C THR A 42 1.66 0.35 8.12
N GLU A 43 1.23 0.37 6.85
CA GLU A 43 0.73 -0.83 6.15
C GLU A 43 1.91 -1.76 5.79
N LEU A 44 3.05 -1.21 5.36
CA LEU A 44 4.29 -1.97 5.12
C LEU A 44 4.79 -2.64 6.40
N ASP A 45 4.85 -1.90 7.51
CA ASP A 45 5.29 -2.42 8.81
C ASP A 45 4.40 -3.58 9.28
N GLN A 46 3.08 -3.49 9.03
CA GLN A 46 2.15 -4.57 9.35
C GLN A 46 2.35 -5.79 8.46
N ILE A 47 2.56 -5.61 7.16
CA ILE A 47 2.86 -6.72 6.25
C ILE A 47 4.13 -7.44 6.70
N SER A 48 5.20 -6.69 6.98
CA SER A 48 6.48 -7.24 7.48
C SER A 48 6.30 -8.10 8.73
N ARG A 49 5.55 -7.61 9.73
CA ARG A 49 5.26 -8.38 10.95
C ARG A 49 4.49 -9.66 10.69
N GLU A 50 3.52 -9.62 9.78
CA GLU A 50 2.65 -10.75 9.49
C GLU A 50 3.31 -11.81 8.59
N THR A 51 4.22 -11.39 7.71
CA THR A 51 4.92 -12.29 6.78
C THR A 51 6.29 -12.72 7.29
N GLY A 52 6.84 -12.01 8.28
CA GLY A 52 8.23 -12.18 8.72
C GLY A 52 9.25 -11.64 7.71
N ALA A 53 8.82 -10.81 6.75
CA ALA A 53 9.70 -10.25 5.72
C ALA A 53 10.42 -8.99 6.21
N ASP A 54 11.69 -8.83 5.81
CA ASP A 54 12.46 -7.62 6.09
C ASP A 54 12.10 -6.48 5.14
N ILE A 55 11.98 -5.27 5.69
CA ILE A 55 11.80 -4.05 4.90
C ILE A 55 13.17 -3.44 4.64
N ILE A 56 13.64 -3.54 3.40
CA ILE A 56 14.91 -2.92 2.97
C ILE A 56 14.58 -1.64 2.18
N TYR A 57 14.96 -0.49 2.74
CA TYR A 57 14.81 0.79 2.06
C TYR A 57 15.96 0.97 1.07
N LEU A 58 15.63 0.97 -0.23
CA LEU A 58 16.60 1.28 -1.27
C LEU A 58 16.93 2.78 -1.22
N GLN A 59 18.21 3.11 -1.27
CA GLN A 59 18.66 4.48 -1.49
C GLN A 59 18.42 4.84 -2.96
N GLY A 60 17.22 5.32 -3.28
CA GLY A 60 16.91 5.84 -4.60
C GLY A 60 17.80 7.04 -4.92
N GLY A 61 18.34 7.11 -6.14
CA GLY A 61 19.02 8.30 -6.64
C GLY A 61 18.12 9.53 -6.50
N GLN A 62 18.69 10.65 -6.05
CA GLN A 62 17.97 11.92 -5.86
C GLN A 62 17.23 12.30 -7.15
N GLY A 63 15.94 11.99 -7.23
CA GLY A 63 15.08 12.51 -8.28
C GLY A 63 14.97 14.01 -8.11
N GLN A 64 15.47 14.77 -9.10
CA GLN A 64 15.27 16.21 -9.19
C GLN A 64 13.78 16.53 -9.01
N LYS A 65 13.48 17.42 -8.06
CA LYS A 65 12.15 18.00 -7.89
C LYS A 65 11.91 19.02 -9.01
N THR A 66 11.44 18.60 -10.18
CA THR A 66 10.75 19.51 -11.11
C THR A 66 9.26 19.48 -10.83
N GLY A 67 8.88 20.20 -9.77
CA GLY A 67 7.50 20.55 -9.50
C GLY A 67 7.29 22.03 -9.84
N GLU A 68 7.03 22.35 -11.10
CA GLU A 68 6.43 23.62 -11.47
C GLU A 68 4.96 23.60 -11.02
N GLY A 69 4.68 24.29 -9.91
CA GLY A 69 3.31 24.57 -9.51
C GLY A 69 2.72 25.61 -10.47
N ARG A 70 1.76 25.20 -11.30
CA ARG A 70 0.81 26.15 -11.90
C ARG A 70 -0.20 26.54 -10.82
N GLN A 71 -0.16 27.81 -10.42
CA GLN A 71 -1.28 28.50 -9.79
C GLN A 71 -2.22 28.95 -10.91
N ASP A 72 -3.48 28.54 -10.85
CA ASP A 72 -4.60 29.20 -11.54
C ASP A 72 -5.55 29.75 -10.46
#